data_AF-X1AV06-F1
#
_entry.id   AF-X1AV06-F1
#
_cell.length_a   1.000
_cell.length_b   1.000
_cell.length_c   1.000
_cell.angle_alpha   90.00
_cell.angle_beta   90.00
_cell.angle_gamma   90.00
#
_symmetry.space_group_name_H-M   'P 1'
#
loop_
_entity.id
_entity.type
_entity.pdbx_description
1 polymer ?
#
loop_
_entity_poly.entity_id
_entity_poly.type
_entity_poly.pdbx_seq_one_letter_code
_entity_poly.pdbx_strand_id
1 'polypeptide(L)'
;MLQVQAILKSFGFYSGNLDGISGPQTRTAIKSFQSRVGLNPTGEIDATTLQVLLSLVKKTSRGHTSSHSADCEGYNSDTGAYVYGECDDGSFEGYDSETGNYVYGDCERDGDLDAYDSETGEYVYGECY
;
A
#
# COMPACT_ATOMS: atom_id res chain seq x y z
N MET A 1 -7.04 1.55 20.95
CA MET A 1 -5.58 1.64 21.14
C MET A 1 -4.85 0.31 21.08
N LEU A 2 -5.38 -0.75 21.70
CA LEU A 2 -4.74 -2.07 21.70
C LEU A 2 -4.37 -2.59 20.29
N GLN A 3 -5.27 -2.43 19.32
CA GLN A 3 -5.01 -2.81 17.92
C GLN A 3 -3.82 -2.05 17.33
N VAL A 4 -3.72 -0.74 17.54
CA VAL A 4 -2.62 0.06 16.99
C VAL A 4 -1.28 -0.34 17.61
N GLN A 5 -1.22 -0.60 18.91
CA GLN A 5 -0.02 -1.13 19.54
C GLN A 5 0.36 -2.51 18.98
N ALA A 6 -0.61 -3.40 18.73
CA ALA A 6 -0.36 -4.73 18.18
C ALA A 6 0.23 -4.64 16.77
N ILE A 7 -0.31 -3.75 15.94
CA ILE A 7 0.15 -3.50 14.58
C ILE A 7 1.56 -2.85 14.60
N LEU A 8 1.77 -1.81 15.40
CA LEU A 8 3.10 -1.21 15.55
C LEU A 8 4.12 -2.23 16.05
N LYS A 9 3.71 -3.20 16.87
CA LYS A 9 4.57 -4.29 17.35
C LYS A 9 4.90 -5.30 16.25
N SER A 10 3.93 -5.69 15.43
CA SER A 10 4.17 -6.62 14.31
C SER A 10 5.13 -6.03 13.28
N PHE A 11 5.09 -4.72 13.08
CA PHE A 11 6.03 -4.00 12.21
C PHE A 11 7.36 -3.60 12.90
N GLY A 12 7.57 -3.96 14.17
CA GLY A 12 8.82 -3.70 14.88
C GLY A 12 8.99 -2.26 15.40
N PHE A 13 7.97 -1.41 15.30
CA PHE A 13 7.99 -0.04 15.83
C PHE A 13 7.67 0.05 17.33
N TYR A 14 6.97 -0.94 17.89
CA TYR A 14 6.58 -0.95 19.29
C TYR A 14 7.14 -2.18 20.04
N SER A 15 7.95 -1.93 21.06
CA SER A 15 8.55 -2.98 21.90
C SER A 15 7.87 -3.15 23.26
N GLY A 16 6.94 -2.25 23.61
CA GLY A 16 6.24 -2.27 24.90
C GLY A 16 5.18 -3.36 25.02
N ASN A 17 4.49 -3.36 26.17
CA ASN A 17 3.37 -4.25 26.42
C ASN A 17 2.10 -3.76 25.69
N LEU A 18 1.29 -4.70 25.23
CA LEU A 18 -0.01 -4.43 24.63
C LEU A 18 -1.03 -4.24 25.77
N ASP A 19 -1.03 -3.04 26.35
CA ASP A 19 -1.89 -2.66 27.47
C ASP A 19 -3.07 -1.78 27.03
N GLY A 20 -3.08 -1.33 25.76
CA GLY A 20 -4.08 -0.42 25.23
C GLY A 20 -3.94 1.02 25.70
N ILE A 21 -2.86 1.38 26.39
CA ILE A 21 -2.60 2.72 26.95
C ILE A 21 -1.71 3.52 25.99
N SER A 22 -2.13 4.73 25.62
CA SER A 22 -1.32 5.63 24.79
C SER A 22 -0.24 6.34 25.62
N GLY A 23 0.73 5.55 26.08
CA GLY A 23 1.87 6.02 26.88
C GLY A 23 3.02 6.58 26.03
N PRO A 24 4.10 7.06 26.67
CA PRO A 24 5.28 7.60 25.97
C PRO A 24 5.90 6.62 24.96
N GLN A 25 5.89 5.32 25.28
CA GLN A 25 6.38 4.27 24.38
C GLN A 25 5.51 4.14 23.13
N THR A 26 4.18 4.17 23.28
CA THR A 26 3.24 4.12 22.15
C THR A 26 3.39 5.35 21.26
N ARG A 27 3.51 6.55 21.85
CA ARG A 27 3.76 7.79 21.07
C ARG A 27 5.09 7.73 20.31
N THR A 28 6.15 7.20 20.92
CA THR A 28 7.45 7.03 20.26
C THR A 28 7.35 6.05 19.09
N ALA A 29 6.61 4.96 19.25
CA ALA A 29 6.34 4.01 18.17
C ALA A 29 5.53 4.65 17.04
N ILE A 30 4.51 5.45 17.36
CA ILE A 30 3.72 6.19 16.37
C ILE A 30 4.60 7.18 15.60
N LYS A 31 5.48 7.93 16.28
CA LYS A 31 6.43 8.85 15.61
C LYS A 31 7.37 8.13 14.67
N SER A 32 7.91 7.00 15.12
CA SER A 32 8.83 6.18 14.30
C SER A 32 8.12 5.63 13.07
N PHE A 33 6.88 5.17 13.25
CA PHE A 33 6.00 4.76 12.17
C PHE A 33 5.73 5.89 11.17
N GLN A 34 5.23 7.03 11.65
CA GLN A 34 4.94 8.22 10.85
C GLN A 34 6.16 8.64 10.04
N SER A 35 7.33 8.75 10.68
CA SER A 35 8.59 9.08 9.99
C SER A 35 8.97 8.06 8.92
N ARG A 36 8.66 6.77 9.12
CA ARG A 36 8.98 5.71 8.15
C ARG A 36 8.06 5.75 6.92
N VAL A 37 6.81 6.17 7.09
CA VAL A 37 5.82 6.30 6.00
C VAL A 37 5.75 7.72 5.42
N GLY A 38 6.69 8.60 5.77
CA GLY A 38 6.75 9.98 5.24
C GLY A 38 5.71 10.94 5.81
N LEU A 39 5.04 10.57 6.91
CA LEU A 39 4.11 11.44 7.63
C LEU A 39 4.82 12.31 8.66
N ASN A 40 4.19 13.42 9.04
CA ASN A 40 4.68 14.28 10.12
C ASN A 40 4.68 13.48 11.46
N PRO A 41 5.83 13.32 12.14
CA PRO A 41 5.95 12.51 13.36
C PRO A 41 5.39 13.23 14.60
N THR A 42 4.07 13.46 14.60
CA THR A 42 3.33 14.07 15.72
C THR A 42 3.31 13.15 16.95
N GLY A 43 3.33 11.83 16.73
CA GLY A 43 3.18 10.82 17.77
C GLY A 43 1.74 10.63 18.22
N GLU A 44 0.80 11.20 17.48
CA GLU A 44 -0.64 11.05 17.66
C GLU A 44 -1.23 10.31 16.48
N ILE A 45 -2.30 9.55 16.70
CA ILE A 45 -2.98 8.82 15.64
C ILE A 45 -4.07 9.75 15.10
N ASP A 46 -3.76 10.42 14.00
CA ASP A 46 -4.74 11.12 13.19
C ASP A 46 -5.40 10.18 12.18
N ALA A 47 -6.40 10.70 11.45
CA ALA A 47 -7.12 9.92 10.45
C ALA A 47 -6.19 9.38 9.35
N THR A 48 -5.20 10.16 8.93
CA THR A 48 -4.21 9.78 7.92
C THR A 48 -3.30 8.65 8.41
N THR A 49 -2.76 8.77 9.62
CA THR A 49 -1.93 7.76 10.29
C THR A 49 -2.71 6.47 10.44
N LEU A 50 -3.99 6.54 10.82
CA LEU A 50 -4.84 5.36 10.93
C LEU A 50 -5.10 4.72 9.56
N GLN A 51 -5.38 5.50 8.52
CA GLN A 51 -5.56 4.97 7.17
C GLN A 51 -4.30 4.25 6.67
N VAL A 52 -3.13 4.87 6.77
CA VAL A 52 -1.87 4.25 6.34
C VAL A 52 -1.59 2.97 7.14
N LEU A 53 -1.86 2.99 8.44
CA LEU A 53 -1.68 1.82 9.29
C LEU A 53 -2.65 0.68 8.92
N LEU A 54 -3.90 0.98 8.58
CA LEU A 54 -4.87 -0.02 8.09
C LEU A 54 -4.49 -0.56 6.71
N SER A 55 -4.00 0.29 5.80
CA SER A 55 -3.51 -0.14 4.49
C SER A 55 -2.34 -1.11 4.62
N LEU A 56 -1.43 -0.89 5.58
CA LEU A 56 -0.33 -1.83 5.84
C LEU A 56 -0.80 -3.16 6.43
N VAL A 57 -1.84 -3.17 7.26
CA VAL A 57 -2.47 -4.43 7.72
C VAL A 57 -3.11 -5.17 6.56
N LYS A 58 -3.78 -4.46 5.64
CA LYS A 58 -4.33 -5.08 4.42
C LYS A 58 -3.23 -5.68 3.54
N LYS A 59 -2.12 -4.95 3.37
CA LYS A 59 -0.93 -5.43 2.62
C LYS A 59 -0.23 -6.60 3.30
N THR A 60 -0.14 -6.64 4.63
CA THR A 60 0.47 -7.77 5.37
C THR A 60 -0.42 -9.00 5.49
N SER A 61 -1.75 -8.83 5.39
CA SER A 61 -2.68 -9.95 5.16
C SER A 61 -2.51 -10.55 3.76
N ARG A 62 -1.86 -9.81 2.85
CA ARG A 62 -1.45 -10.23 1.50
C ARG A 62 0.04 -10.60 1.42
N GLY A 63 0.65 -10.99 2.54
CA GLY A 63 2.02 -11.51 2.57
C GLY A 63 2.13 -12.97 2.09
N HIS A 64 2.17 -13.15 0.76
CA HIS A 64 2.80 -14.21 -0.04
C HIS A 64 2.90 -15.66 0.53
N THR A 65 1.93 -16.49 0.15
CA THR A 65 2.14 -17.66 -0.75
C THR A 65 0.89 -17.87 -1.60
N SER A 66 0.44 -16.87 -2.34
CA SER A 66 -0.57 -17.09 -3.38
C SER A 66 0.16 -17.49 -4.65
N SER A 67 -0.07 -18.71 -5.13
CA SER A 67 0.23 -19.12 -6.51
C SER A 67 -0.66 -18.40 -7.54
N HIS A 68 -1.01 -17.14 -7.26
CA HIS A 68 -2.13 -16.42 -7.85
C HIS A 68 -1.82 -14.93 -8.11
N SER A 69 -0.60 -14.47 -7.82
CA SER A 69 -0.08 -13.17 -8.27
C SER A 69 0.40 -13.30 -9.72
N ALA A 70 -0.10 -12.43 -10.60
CA ALA A 70 0.32 -12.34 -12.00
C ALA A 70 1.09 -11.04 -12.23
N ASP A 71 2.12 -11.08 -13.05
CA ASP A 71 2.85 -9.88 -13.46
C ASP A 71 2.03 -9.20 -14.57
N CYS A 72 1.79 -7.90 -14.47
CA CYS A 72 1.00 -7.17 -15.46
C CYS A 72 1.76 -6.01 -16.07
N GLU A 73 1.54 -5.84 -17.37
CA GLU A 73 2.11 -4.78 -18.18
C GLU A 73 1.00 -4.06 -18.94
N GLY A 74 0.95 -2.74 -18.78
CA GLY A 74 0.03 -1.87 -19.49
C GLY A 74 0.74 -0.71 -20.18
N TYR A 75 0.01 0.00 -21.04
CA TYR A 75 0.51 1.18 -21.72
C TYR A 75 -0.36 2.39 -21.39
N ASN A 76 0.28 3.46 -20.92
CA ASN A 76 -0.36 4.73 -20.62
C ASN A 76 -0.25 5.65 -21.85
N SER A 77 -1.38 5.97 -22.48
CA SER A 77 -1.44 6.80 -23.68
C SER A 77 -1.08 8.27 -23.42
N ASP A 78 -1.34 8.78 -22.22
CA ASP A 78 -1.03 10.15 -21.84
C ASP A 78 0.49 10.39 -21.80
N THR A 79 1.19 9.51 -21.09
CA THR A 79 2.62 9.65 -20.82
C THR A 79 3.46 9.03 -21.93
N GLY A 80 2.88 8.09 -22.69
CA GLY A 80 3.60 7.27 -23.64
C GLY A 80 4.48 6.20 -22.98
N ALA A 81 4.22 5.89 -21.70
CA ALA A 81 5.03 5.03 -20.87
C ALA A 81 4.37 3.67 -20.63
N TYR A 82 5.21 2.69 -20.29
CA TYR A 82 4.76 1.40 -19.80
C TYR A 82 4.48 1.47 -18.30
N VAL A 83 3.40 0.81 -17.89
CA VAL A 83 3.01 0.62 -16.50
C VAL A 83 3.29 -0.83 -16.13
N TYR A 84 4.03 -1.03 -15.05
CA TYR A 84 4.40 -2.36 -14.54
C TYR A 84 3.83 -2.54 -13.14
N GLY A 85 3.27 -3.71 -12.85
CA GLY A 85 2.74 -3.99 -11.52
C GLY A 85 2.33 -5.43 -11.34
N GLU A 86 1.79 -5.71 -10.16
CA GLU A 86 1.34 -7.03 -9.77
C GLU A 86 -0.20 -7.04 -9.67
N CYS A 87 -0.81 -8.10 -10.20
CA CYS A 87 -2.22 -8.39 -10.00
C CYS A 87 -2.39 -9.38 -8.86
N ASP A 88 -3.03 -8.92 -7.78
CA ASP A 88 -3.34 -9.73 -6.61
C ASP A 88 -4.85 -9.81 -6.39
N ASP A 89 -5.40 -11.01 -6.57
CA ASP A 89 -6.81 -11.33 -6.31
C ASP A 89 -7.77 -10.39 -7.07
N GLY A 90 -7.43 -10.09 -8.33
CA GLY A 90 -8.20 -9.24 -9.22
C GLY A 90 -7.97 -7.73 -9.03
N SER A 91 -7.02 -7.33 -8.18
CA SER A 91 -6.65 -5.94 -7.97
C SER A 91 -5.20 -5.70 -8.42
N PHE A 92 -5.02 -4.74 -9.33
CA PHE A 92 -3.72 -4.33 -9.83
C PHE A 92 -3.16 -3.17 -9.01
N GLU A 93 -1.90 -3.29 -8.59
CA GLU A 93 -1.09 -2.20 -8.06
C GLU A 93 0.21 -2.11 -8.87
N GLY A 94 0.46 -0.98 -9.52
CA GLY A 94 1.64 -0.77 -10.35
C GLY A 94 2.14 0.67 -10.36
N TYR A 95 3.14 0.93 -11.20
CA TYR A 95 3.71 2.26 -11.38
C TYR A 95 4.00 2.56 -12.86
N ASP A 96 3.79 3.81 -13.23
CA ASP A 96 4.17 4.37 -14.53
C ASP A 96 5.69 4.59 -14.56
N SER A 97 6.36 4.03 -15.56
CA SER A 97 7.83 4.00 -15.64
C SER A 97 8.49 5.36 -15.92
N GLU A 98 7.74 6.35 -16.39
CA GLU A 98 8.29 7.66 -16.76
C GLU A 98 8.00 8.71 -15.68
N THR A 99 6.79 8.70 -15.12
CA THR A 99 6.37 9.63 -14.07
C THR A 99 6.69 9.11 -12.66
N GLY A 100 6.81 7.80 -12.48
CA GLY A 100 6.93 7.15 -11.17
C GLY A 100 5.62 7.15 -10.36
N ASN A 101 4.50 7.51 -10.99
CA ASN A 101 3.20 7.59 -10.36
C ASN A 101 2.60 6.20 -10.13
N TYR A 102 1.81 6.07 -9.07
CA TYR A 102 1.11 4.82 -8.78
C TYR A 102 -0.17 4.70 -9.61
N VAL A 103 -0.34 3.55 -10.24
CA VAL A 103 -1.50 3.19 -11.05
C VAL A 103 -2.22 2.05 -10.35
N TYR A 104 -3.55 2.14 -10.27
CA TYR A 104 -4.39 1.17 -9.58
C TYR A 104 -5.51 0.70 -10.51
N GLY A 105 -5.88 -0.57 -10.44
CA GLY A 105 -6.84 -1.13 -11.38
C GLY A 105 -7.50 -2.40 -10.91
N ASP A 106 -8.45 -2.83 -11.73
CA ASP A 106 -8.91 -4.20 -11.74
C ASP A 106 -8.08 -4.99 -12.77
N CYS A 107 -7.87 -6.26 -12.51
CA CYS A 107 -7.11 -7.12 -13.41
C CYS A 107 -7.70 -8.53 -13.42
N GLU A 108 -7.53 -9.22 -14.54
CA GLU A 108 -7.81 -10.66 -14.61
C GLU A 108 -6.50 -11.45 -14.68
N ARG A 109 -6.45 -12.61 -14.02
CA ARG A 109 -5.29 -13.50 -14.12
C ARG A 109 -5.22 -14.09 -15.52
N ASP A 110 -4.06 -14.02 -16.16
CA ASP A 110 -3.85 -14.45 -17.55
C ASP A 110 -4.81 -13.74 -18.52
N GLY A 111 -5.08 -12.46 -18.27
CA GLY A 111 -6.13 -11.70 -18.96
C GLY A 111 -5.85 -10.20 -19.02
N ASP A 112 -6.91 -9.44 -19.22
CA ASP A 112 -6.82 -8.00 -19.44
C ASP A 112 -6.54 -7.24 -18.13
N LEU A 113 -5.72 -6.18 -18.23
CA LEU A 113 -5.51 -5.19 -17.20
C LEU A 113 -6.37 -3.95 -17.51
N ASP A 114 -7.24 -3.58 -16.59
CA ASP A 114 -8.04 -2.35 -16.63
C ASP A 114 -7.63 -1.46 -15.45
N ALA A 115 -6.63 -0.61 -15.69
CA ALA A 115 -6.08 0.27 -14.67
C ALA A 115 -6.39 1.74 -14.91
N TYR A 116 -6.21 2.55 -13.87
CA TYR A 116 -6.55 3.96 -13.85
C TYR A 116 -5.44 4.75 -13.18
N ASP A 117 -4.93 5.76 -13.89
CA ASP A 117 -4.03 6.75 -13.31
C ASP A 117 -4.83 7.75 -12.50
N SER A 118 -4.65 7.74 -11.18
CA SER A 118 -5.41 8.60 -10.27
C SER A 118 -5.02 10.09 -10.33
N GLU A 119 -3.89 10.43 -10.95
CA GLU A 119 -3.43 11.81 -11.09
C GLU A 119 -3.89 12.44 -12.40
N THR A 120 -3.80 11.72 -13.52
CA THR A 120 -4.22 12.24 -14.85
C THR A 120 -5.69 11.96 -15.12
N GLY A 121 -6.21 10.89 -14.54
CA GLY A 121 -7.57 10.41 -14.76
C GLY A 121 -7.77 9.62 -16.04
N GLU A 122 -6.69 9.12 -16.65
CA GLU A 122 -6.76 8.22 -17.81
C GLU A 122 -6.78 6.74 -17.44
N TYR A 123 -7.30 5.96 -18.38
CA TYR A 123 -7.33 4.51 -18.30
C TYR A 123 -6.09 3.93 -18.97
N VAL A 124 -5.48 2.98 -18.28
CA VAL A 124 -4.33 2.21 -18.72
C VAL A 124 -4.82 0.81 -18.99
N TYR A 125 -4.63 0.34 -20.23
CA TYR A 125 -4.99 -1.01 -20.64
C TYR A 125 -3.74 -1.86 -20.85
N GLY A 126 -3.84 -3.15 -20.54
CA GLY A 126 -2.69 -4.05 -20.61
C GLY A 126 -3.08 -5.53 -20.52
N GLU A 127 -2.08 -6.37 -20.30
CA GLU A 127 -2.25 -7.81 -20.09
C GLU A 127 -1.47 -8.27 -18.85
N CYS A 128 -1.98 -9.31 -18.19
CA CYS A 128 -1.38 -9.98 -17.03
C CYS A 128 -0.96 -11.41 -17.38
N TYR A 129 0.18 -11.88 -16.87
CA TYR A 129 0.79 -13.18 -17.19
C TYR A 129 1.46 -13.89 -15.99
#